data_AF-A0A1M6NPG6-F1
#
_entry.id   AF-A0A1M6NPG6-F1
#
_cell.length_a   1.000
_cell.length_b   1.000
_cell.length_c   1.000
_cell.angle_alpha   90.00
_cell.angle_beta   90.00
_cell.angle_gamma   90.00
#
_symmetry.space_group_name_H-M   'P 1'
#
loop_
_entity.id
_entity.type
_entity.pdbx_description
1 polymer ?
#
loop_
_entity_poly.entity_id
_entity_poly.type
_entity_poly.pdbx_seq_one_letter_code
_entity_poly.pdbx_strand_id
1 'polypeptide(L)'
;MIFNKEMGSYLNKITINSNLNETSDSNDLRILQGVNCIGEPFFYLEDNCCNISNKNTTNSTGENLMQLEWDCNEIYINSSEDSIALLEAGLSMVKLIKDILKTKYSSQSFDIVMSFDDGKEFEVSPSVTVRFYAIRNNVTLISHDKLALEEFNEAVLIEFVN
;
A
#
# COMPACT_ATOMS: atom_id res chain seq x y z
N MET A 1 0.31 -5.82 11.33
CA MET A 1 0.39 -4.36 11.25
C MET A 1 1.46 -3.81 12.17
N ILE A 2 2.31 -2.95 11.63
CA ILE A 2 3.26 -2.11 12.35
C ILE A 2 3.08 -0.67 11.88
N PHE A 3 3.30 0.31 12.74
CA PHE A 3 3.09 1.72 12.41
C PHE A 3 3.92 2.61 13.33
N ASN A 4 4.22 3.82 12.86
CA ASN A 4 4.95 4.82 13.64
C ASN A 4 4.04 5.54 14.65
N LYS A 5 4.64 6.31 15.56
CA LYS A 5 3.90 7.01 16.62
C LYS A 5 2.82 7.94 16.08
N GLU A 6 3.10 8.61 14.97
CA GLU A 6 2.18 9.57 14.37
C GLU A 6 0.90 8.88 13.87
N MET A 7 1.04 7.81 13.08
CA MET A 7 -0.08 6.97 12.67
C MET A 7 -0.86 6.43 13.87
N GLY A 8 -0.16 5.99 14.92
CA GLY A 8 -0.82 5.56 16.16
C GLY A 8 -1.72 6.63 16.79
N SER A 9 -1.33 7.91 16.69
CA SER A 9 -2.15 9.02 17.18
C SER A 9 -3.46 9.20 16.39
N TYR A 10 -3.43 8.94 15.08
CA TYR A 10 -4.58 8.99 14.20
C TYR A 10 -5.52 7.80 14.42
N LEU A 11 -4.99 6.58 14.48
CA LEU A 11 -5.78 5.37 14.71
C LEU A 11 -6.52 5.41 16.06
N ASN A 12 -5.90 6.00 17.09
CA ASN A 12 -6.56 6.19 18.39
C ASN A 12 -7.78 7.13 18.29
N LYS A 13 -7.72 8.18 17.46
CA LYS A 13 -8.86 9.09 17.24
C LYS A 13 -10.02 8.38 16.54
N ILE A 14 -9.72 7.54 15.56
CA ILE A 14 -10.73 6.72 14.86
C ILE A 14 -11.41 5.77 15.85
N THR A 15 -10.63 5.02 16.63
CA THR A 15 -11.14 4.04 17.60
C THR A 15 -12.09 4.65 18.64
N ILE A 16 -11.87 5.92 19.00
CA ILE A 16 -12.74 6.67 19.92
C ILE A 16 -14.06 7.09 19.26
N ASN A 17 -14.08 7.23 17.93
CA ASN A 17 -15.18 7.86 17.18
C ASN A 17 -16.09 6.90 16.39
N SER A 18 -15.68 5.66 16.11
CA SER A 18 -16.41 4.79 15.17
C SER A 18 -16.77 3.39 15.72
N ASN A 19 -18.08 3.07 15.76
CA ASN A 19 -18.58 1.72 15.46
C ASN A 19 -18.35 1.51 13.96
N LEU A 20 -17.26 0.86 13.58
CA LEU A 20 -16.90 0.59 12.19
C LEU A 20 -17.96 -0.32 11.55
N ASN A 21 -18.91 0.27 10.83
CA ASN A 21 -19.77 -0.49 9.92
C ASN A 21 -19.04 -0.73 8.60
N GLU A 22 -19.39 -1.87 8.00
CA GLU A 22 -18.68 -2.52 6.89
C GLU A 22 -18.48 -1.64 5.65
N THR A 23 -17.37 -1.97 4.99
CA THR A 23 -16.63 -1.26 3.96
C THR A 23 -17.40 -1.04 2.66
N SER A 24 -17.06 0.06 1.98
CA SER A 24 -17.45 0.36 0.60
C SER A 24 -17.01 -0.74 -0.38
N ASP A 25 -17.97 -1.26 -1.14
CA ASP A 25 -17.76 -2.13 -2.30
C ASP A 25 -16.98 -1.40 -3.40
N SER A 26 -15.65 -1.42 -3.36
CA SER A 26 -14.85 -1.23 -4.58
C SER A 26 -14.65 -2.60 -5.23
N ASN A 27 -15.68 -3.08 -5.93
CA ASN A 27 -15.66 -4.38 -6.62
C ASN A 27 -14.72 -4.42 -7.85
N ASP A 28 -14.06 -3.30 -8.18
CA ASP A 28 -13.31 -3.16 -9.43
C ASP A 28 -11.77 -3.17 -9.25
N LEU A 29 -11.23 -3.22 -8.02
CA LEU A 29 -9.78 -3.26 -7.83
C LEU A 29 -9.19 -4.58 -8.36
N ARG A 30 -8.33 -4.49 -9.36
CA ARG A 30 -7.70 -5.64 -10.01
C ARG A 30 -6.19 -5.61 -9.87
N ILE A 31 -5.69 -6.53 -9.05
CA ILE A 31 -4.27 -6.87 -8.96
C ILE A 31 -4.00 -8.04 -9.91
N LEU A 32 -3.04 -7.85 -10.81
CA LEU A 32 -2.61 -8.81 -11.81
C LEU A 32 -1.16 -9.24 -11.56
N GLN A 33 -0.78 -10.36 -12.16
CA GLN A 33 0.59 -10.86 -12.14
C GLN A 33 1.15 -10.85 -13.57
N GLY A 34 2.32 -10.23 -13.74
CA GLY A 34 3.14 -10.32 -14.93
C GLY A 34 4.41 -11.13 -14.67
N VAL A 35 5.21 -11.34 -15.71
CA VAL A 35 6.50 -12.03 -15.64
C VAL A 35 7.54 -11.20 -16.39
N ASN A 36 8.70 -10.99 -15.77
CA ASN A 36 9.80 -10.24 -16.38
C ASN A 36 10.55 -11.07 -17.44
N CYS A 37 11.58 -10.51 -18.08
CA CYS A 37 12.31 -11.19 -19.16
C CYS A 37 13.09 -12.44 -18.75
N ILE A 38 13.34 -12.63 -17.46
CA ILE A 38 14.05 -13.79 -16.89
C ILE A 38 13.12 -14.76 -16.14
N GLY A 39 11.80 -14.55 -16.21
CA GLY A 39 10.81 -15.45 -15.63
C GLY A 39 10.38 -15.13 -14.20
N GLU A 40 10.82 -14.01 -13.61
CA GLU A 40 10.42 -13.61 -12.26
C GLU A 40 9.05 -12.93 -12.27
N PRO A 41 8.14 -13.30 -11.35
CA PRO A 41 6.83 -12.69 -11.26
C PRO A 41 6.91 -11.28 -10.67
N PHE A 42 6.02 -10.41 -11.11
CA PHE A 42 5.74 -9.12 -10.49
C PHE A 42 4.25 -8.82 -10.51
N PHE A 43 3.80 -7.97 -9.59
CA PHE A 43 2.38 -7.74 -9.31
C PHE A 43 2.03 -6.29 -9.50
N TYR A 44 0.96 -6.02 -10.23
CA TYR A 44 0.60 -4.66 -10.60
C TYR A 44 -0.91 -4.41 -10.54
N LEU A 45 -1.29 -3.16 -10.26
CA LEU A 45 -2.65 -2.66 -10.49
C LEU A 45 -2.91 -2.53 -11.99
N GLU A 46 -3.99 -3.15 -12.49
CA GLU A 46 -4.34 -3.19 -13.92
C GLU A 46 -4.36 -1.79 -14.55
N ASP A 47 -4.95 -0.82 -13.86
CA ASP A 47 -5.17 0.54 -14.37
C ASP A 47 -3.95 1.46 -14.25
N ASN A 48 -2.97 1.13 -13.41
CA ASN A 48 -1.88 2.04 -13.09
C ASN A 48 -0.61 1.78 -13.90
N CYS A 49 -0.39 0.54 -14.34
CA CYS A 49 0.83 0.20 -15.07
C CYS A 49 0.64 0.04 -16.58
N CYS A 50 0.10 1.10 -17.20
CA CYS A 50 -0.30 1.20 -18.62
C CYS A 50 0.80 0.90 -19.66
N ASN A 51 2.06 0.65 -19.27
CA ASN A 51 3.18 0.40 -20.18
C ASN A 51 3.90 -0.94 -19.99
N ILE A 52 3.44 -1.80 -19.08
CA ILE A 52 4.08 -3.10 -18.86
C ILE A 52 3.53 -4.20 -19.77
N SER A 53 2.31 -4.04 -20.27
CA SER A 53 1.59 -5.02 -21.12
C SER A 53 2.32 -5.40 -22.42
N ASN A 54 3.34 -4.65 -22.85
CA ASN A 54 4.08 -4.88 -24.09
C ASN A 54 5.53 -5.34 -23.90
N LYS A 55 5.98 -5.67 -22.68
CA LYS A 55 7.41 -5.91 -22.43
C LYS A 55 7.69 -7.18 -21.65
N ASN A 56 7.90 -8.26 -22.40
CA ASN A 56 8.84 -9.35 -22.09
C ASN A 56 10.31 -8.85 -21.89
N THR A 57 10.52 -7.59 -21.46
CA THR A 57 11.82 -6.88 -21.52
C THR A 57 12.12 -6.08 -20.25
N THR A 58 11.37 -6.24 -19.16
CA THR A 58 11.78 -5.69 -17.86
C THR A 58 13.01 -6.46 -17.37
N ASN A 59 14.22 -5.92 -17.62
CA ASN A 59 15.52 -6.44 -17.15
C ASN A 59 15.73 -6.23 -15.63
N SER A 60 14.65 -6.01 -14.89
CA SER A 60 14.65 -5.66 -13.49
C SER A 60 14.78 -6.93 -12.65
N THR A 61 15.97 -7.17 -12.10
CA THR A 61 16.22 -8.19 -11.07
C THR A 61 15.69 -7.70 -9.72
N GLY A 62 14.96 -8.52 -8.97
CA GLY A 62 14.69 -8.36 -7.52
C GLY A 62 14.36 -6.95 -7.00
N GLU A 63 15.38 -6.17 -6.65
CA GLU A 63 15.27 -4.75 -6.19
C GLU A 63 14.56 -3.86 -7.21
N ASN A 64 14.83 -4.06 -8.50
CA ASN A 64 14.20 -3.30 -9.57
C ASN A 64 12.72 -3.72 -9.76
N LEU A 65 12.32 -4.93 -9.33
CA LEU A 65 10.89 -5.31 -9.31
C LEU A 65 10.16 -4.75 -8.11
N MET A 66 10.74 -4.80 -6.90
CA MET A 66 10.09 -4.20 -5.73
C MET A 66 9.87 -2.71 -5.91
N GLN A 67 10.84 -2.00 -6.51
CA GLN A 67 10.68 -0.58 -6.84
C GLN A 67 9.66 -0.35 -7.97
N LEU A 68 9.67 -1.16 -9.01
CA LEU A 68 8.66 -1.08 -10.07
C LEU A 68 7.25 -1.28 -9.52
N GLU A 69 7.07 -2.25 -8.63
CA GLU A 69 5.80 -2.50 -7.95
C GLU A 69 5.41 -1.33 -7.06
N TRP A 70 6.36 -0.77 -6.30
CA TRP A 70 6.12 0.44 -5.52
C TRP A 70 5.55 1.58 -6.38
N ASP A 71 6.13 1.80 -7.55
CA ASP A 71 5.71 2.87 -8.47
C ASP A 71 4.37 2.54 -9.18
N CYS A 72 4.17 1.29 -9.61
CA CYS A 72 2.94 0.86 -10.29
C CYS A 72 1.73 0.73 -9.34
N ASN A 73 1.96 0.45 -8.06
CA ASN A 73 0.91 0.00 -7.14
C ASN A 73 0.42 1.10 -6.21
N GLU A 74 0.62 2.34 -6.60
CA GLU A 74 0.18 3.50 -5.84
C GLU A 74 -1.32 3.79 -6.02
N ILE A 75 -2.04 3.84 -4.91
CA ILE A 75 -3.42 4.32 -4.85
C ILE A 75 -3.42 5.59 -3.99
N TYR A 76 -3.66 6.72 -4.65
CA TYR A 76 -3.77 8.02 -4.00
C TYR A 76 -5.24 8.37 -3.72
N ILE A 77 -5.56 8.72 -2.48
CA ILE A 77 -6.91 9.02 -1.99
C ILE A 77 -6.92 10.41 -1.37
N ASN A 78 -7.68 11.33 -1.97
CA ASN A 78 -7.87 12.72 -1.49
C ASN A 78 -9.35 13.15 -1.56
N SER A 79 -10.26 12.18 -1.41
CA SER A 79 -11.71 12.37 -1.64
C SER A 79 -12.43 13.18 -0.56
N SER A 80 -11.76 13.53 0.54
CA SER A 80 -12.35 14.22 1.69
C SER A 80 -11.32 15.11 2.38
N GLU A 81 -11.77 16.27 2.87
CA GLU A 81 -10.99 17.11 3.80
C GLU A 81 -11.09 16.61 5.25
N ASP A 82 -12.06 15.73 5.55
CA ASP A 82 -12.15 15.07 6.85
C ASP A 82 -11.09 13.96 6.96
N SER A 83 -10.04 14.27 7.73
CA SER A 83 -8.94 13.36 8.03
C SER A 83 -9.39 11.97 8.55
N ILE A 84 -10.46 11.88 9.33
CA ILE A 84 -10.93 10.60 9.89
C ILE A 84 -11.54 9.75 8.78
N ALA A 85 -12.46 10.32 8.00
CA ALA A 85 -13.08 9.63 6.88
C ALA A 85 -12.04 9.21 5.83
N LEU A 86 -11.01 10.04 5.61
CA LEU A 86 -9.93 9.74 4.68
C LEU A 86 -9.06 8.57 5.16
N LEU A 87 -8.70 8.55 6.44
CA LEU A 87 -7.99 7.44 7.05
C LEU A 87 -8.80 6.14 7.03
N GLU A 88 -10.11 6.20 7.29
CA GLU A 88 -11.01 5.04 7.19
C GLU A 88 -11.07 4.48 5.77
N ALA A 89 -11.11 5.36 4.76
CA ALA A 89 -11.02 4.95 3.35
C ALA A 89 -9.67 4.27 3.05
N GLY A 90 -8.57 4.82 3.57
CA GLY A 90 -7.24 4.22 3.50
C GLY A 90 -7.16 2.82 4.09
N LEU A 91 -7.63 2.66 5.33
CA LEU A 91 -7.67 1.37 6.02
C LEU A 91 -8.55 0.34 5.31
N SER A 92 -9.68 0.80 4.74
CA SER A 92 -10.56 -0.04 3.93
C SER A 92 -9.85 -0.54 2.67
N MET A 93 -9.05 0.33 2.01
CA MET A 93 -8.25 -0.03 0.85
C MET A 93 -7.14 -1.04 1.22
N VAL A 94 -6.42 -0.82 2.33
CA VAL A 94 -5.42 -1.78 2.86
C VAL A 94 -6.06 -3.15 3.07
N LYS A 95 -7.25 -3.21 3.68
CA LYS A 95 -7.98 -4.47 3.91
C LYS A 95 -8.37 -5.14 2.59
N LEU A 96 -8.91 -4.39 1.64
CA LEU A 96 -9.30 -4.91 0.32
C LEU A 96 -8.09 -5.51 -0.42
N ILE A 97 -6.98 -4.79 -0.50
CA ILE A 97 -5.74 -5.27 -1.13
C ILE A 97 -5.26 -6.54 -0.42
N LYS A 98 -5.22 -6.55 0.91
CA LYS A 98 -4.82 -7.71 1.70
C LYS A 98 -5.66 -8.93 1.38
N ASP A 99 -6.97 -8.78 1.32
CA ASP A 99 -7.90 -9.88 1.04
C ASP A 99 -7.71 -10.42 -0.39
N ILE A 100 -7.48 -9.55 -1.38
CA ILE A 100 -7.16 -9.95 -2.77
C ILE A 100 -5.84 -10.72 -2.83
N LEU A 101 -4.76 -10.15 -2.26
CA LEU A 101 -3.42 -10.74 -2.31
C LEU A 101 -3.38 -12.10 -1.60
N LYS A 102 -3.97 -12.18 -0.40
CA LYS A 102 -4.06 -13.43 0.37
C LYS A 102 -4.84 -14.52 -0.37
N THR A 103 -5.93 -14.15 -1.06
CA THR A 103 -6.79 -15.11 -1.76
C THR A 103 -6.19 -15.57 -3.08
N LYS A 104 -5.64 -14.65 -3.89
CA LYS A 104 -5.14 -14.97 -5.24
C LYS A 104 -3.69 -15.46 -5.25
N TYR A 105 -2.87 -15.02 -4.30
CA TYR A 105 -1.41 -15.21 -4.32
C TYR A 105 -0.91 -15.73 -2.96
N SER A 106 -1.56 -16.77 -2.42
CA SER A 106 -1.33 -17.30 -1.08
C SER A 106 0.09 -17.83 -0.80
N SER A 107 0.88 -18.11 -1.85
CA SER A 107 2.27 -18.56 -1.73
C SER A 107 3.30 -17.44 -1.82
N GLN A 108 2.87 -16.19 -2.03
CA GLN A 108 3.73 -15.03 -2.16
C GLN A 108 3.49 -14.08 -0.98
N SER A 109 4.57 -13.63 -0.35
CA SER A 109 4.50 -12.63 0.72
C SER A 109 4.52 -11.21 0.15
N PHE A 110 3.80 -10.30 0.80
CA PHE A 110 3.70 -8.90 0.39
C PHE A 110 3.73 -7.97 1.59
N ASP A 111 4.21 -6.76 1.35
CA ASP A 111 3.93 -5.62 2.23
C ASP A 111 2.94 -4.68 1.55
N ILE A 112 1.98 -4.21 2.34
CA ILE A 112 1.09 -3.10 2.01
C ILE A 112 1.49 -1.94 2.90
N VAL A 113 1.78 -0.79 2.30
CA VAL A 113 2.22 0.42 2.99
C VAL A 113 1.16 1.49 2.80
N MET A 114 0.69 2.06 3.90
CA MET A 114 -0.19 3.22 3.90
C MET A 114 0.54 4.38 4.54
N SER A 115 0.62 5.52 3.86
CA SER A 115 1.00 6.79 4.45
C SER A 115 -0.20 7.75 4.48
N PHE A 116 -0.23 8.61 5.49
CA PHE A 116 -1.21 9.67 5.64
C PHE A 116 -0.51 11.00 5.82
N ASP A 117 -0.85 11.94 4.94
CA ASP A 117 -0.46 13.34 5.02
C ASP A 117 -1.68 14.15 5.46
N ASP A 118 -1.57 14.84 6.59
CA ASP A 118 -2.63 15.69 7.12
C ASP A 118 -2.72 17.06 6.45
N GLY A 119 -1.79 17.35 5.53
CA GLY A 119 -1.72 18.54 4.71
C GLY A 119 -1.28 19.81 5.47
N LYS A 120 -0.95 19.71 6.76
CA LYS A 120 -0.68 20.91 7.58
C LYS A 120 0.65 21.57 7.28
N GLU A 121 1.66 20.80 6.87
CA GLU A 121 3.00 21.36 6.60
C GLU A 121 2.98 22.33 5.41
N PHE A 122 2.19 22.02 4.38
CA PHE A 122 2.14 22.78 3.13
C PHE A 122 0.79 23.44 2.85
N GLU A 123 -0.14 23.43 3.83
CA GLU A 123 -1.51 23.94 3.68
C GLU A 123 -2.25 23.32 2.48
N VAL A 124 -2.03 22.03 2.24
CA VAL A 124 -2.69 21.26 1.18
C VAL A 124 -3.83 20.42 1.76
N SER A 125 -4.70 19.91 0.89
CA SER A 125 -5.74 18.96 1.32
C SER A 125 -5.07 17.68 1.85
N PRO A 126 -5.61 17.07 2.92
CA PRO A 126 -5.08 15.82 3.43
C PRO A 126 -5.19 14.71 2.38
N SER A 127 -4.30 13.74 2.47
CA SER A 127 -4.25 12.61 1.54
C SER A 127 -3.83 11.31 2.22
N VAL A 128 -4.30 10.19 1.68
CA VAL A 128 -3.78 8.87 2.00
C VAL A 128 -3.16 8.31 0.73
N THR A 129 -1.97 7.70 0.88
CA THR A 129 -1.40 6.88 -0.19
C THR A 129 -1.24 5.44 0.27
N VAL A 130 -1.77 4.50 -0.51
CA VAL A 130 -1.60 3.05 -0.28
C VAL A 130 -0.76 2.47 -1.41
N ARG A 131 0.29 1.72 -1.07
CA ARG A 131 1.17 1.01 -2.00
C ARG A 131 1.31 -0.44 -1.57
N PHE A 132 1.66 -1.34 -2.49
CA PHE A 132 2.05 -2.70 -2.12
C PHE A 132 3.14 -3.23 -3.04
N TYR A 133 3.96 -4.14 -2.52
CA TYR A 133 5.02 -4.81 -3.27
C TYR A 133 5.25 -6.22 -2.75
N ALA A 134 5.74 -7.10 -3.61
CA ALA A 134 6.06 -8.47 -3.25
C ALA A 134 7.43 -8.56 -2.57
N ILE A 135 7.46 -9.25 -1.44
CA ILE A 135 8.69 -9.54 -0.69
C ILE A 135 9.46 -10.63 -1.42
N ARG A 136 10.75 -10.40 -1.67
CA ARG A 136 11.60 -11.33 -2.44
C ARG A 136 12.83 -11.69 -1.63
N ASN A 137 13.11 -12.99 -1.52
CA ASN A 137 14.27 -13.49 -0.79
C ASN A 137 14.39 -12.95 0.65
N ASN A 138 13.24 -12.76 1.33
CA ASN A 138 13.12 -12.12 2.65
C ASN A 138 13.63 -10.67 2.72
N VAL A 139 13.71 -9.98 1.58
CA VAL A 139 14.04 -8.55 1.50
C VAL A 139 12.75 -7.75 1.34
N THR A 140 12.59 -6.72 2.18
CA THR A 140 11.51 -5.74 2.14
C THR A 140 12.05 -4.40 1.64
N LEU A 141 11.21 -3.59 0.99
CA LEU A 141 11.59 -2.25 0.55
C LEU A 141 11.71 -1.29 1.76
N ILE A 142 10.81 -1.46 2.73
CA ILE A 142 10.81 -0.71 3.99
C ILE A 142 11.04 -1.70 5.13
N SER A 143 11.96 -1.35 6.03
CA SER A 143 12.28 -2.17 7.20
C SER A 143 11.07 -2.28 8.13
N HIS A 144 10.84 -3.49 8.67
CA HIS A 144 9.82 -3.72 9.71
C HIS A 144 10.28 -3.30 11.12
N ASP A 145 11.49 -2.75 11.24
CA ASP A 145 11.98 -2.17 12.49
C ASP A 145 11.17 -0.93 12.87
N LYS A 146 10.62 -0.94 14.08
CA LYS A 146 9.87 0.20 14.61
C LYS A 146 10.73 1.47 14.66
N LEU A 147 12.01 1.39 14.99
CA LEU A 147 12.88 2.56 15.03
C LEU A 147 13.05 3.17 13.63
N ALA A 148 13.18 2.34 12.60
CA ALA A 148 13.26 2.80 11.21
C ALA A 148 11.93 3.46 10.76
N LEU A 149 10.79 2.96 11.22
CA LEU A 149 9.49 3.57 10.94
C LEU A 149 9.32 4.97 11.56
N GLU A 150 9.96 5.25 12.69
CA GLU A 150 9.94 6.58 13.31
C GLU A 150 10.83 7.60 12.56
N GLU A 151 11.62 7.18 11.57
CA GLU A 151 12.41 8.08 10.71
C GLU A 151 11.55 8.74 9.61
N PHE A 152 10.36 8.22 9.34
CA PHE A 152 9.41 8.85 8.42
C PHE A 152 8.76 10.08 9.06
N ASN A 153 8.73 11.17 8.31
CA ASN A 153 8.08 12.43 8.72
C ASN A 153 6.54 12.38 8.59
N GLU A 154 6.01 11.38 7.90
CA GLU A 154 4.57 11.18 7.70
C GLU A 154 4.05 10.08 8.62
N ALA A 155 2.74 10.05 8.85
CA ALA A 155 2.08 8.92 9.50
C ALA A 155 2.13 7.69 8.58
N VAL A 156 2.85 6.63 8.99
CA VAL A 156 3.03 5.41 8.18
C VAL A 156 2.57 4.15 8.91
N LEU A 157 1.96 3.26 8.15
CA LEU A 157 1.52 1.92 8.53
C LEU A 157 2.00 0.90 7.50
N ILE A 158 2.49 -0.24 7.97
CA ILE A 158 2.79 -1.40 7.15
C ILE A 158 1.93 -2.58 7.60
N GLU A 159 1.27 -3.22 6.65
CA GLU A 159 0.53 -4.45 6.83
C GLU A 159 1.14 -5.57 6.00
N PHE A 160 1.48 -6.66 6.67
CA PHE A 160 2.09 -7.84 6.08
C PHE A 160 1.04 -8.84 5.60
N VAL A 161 1.30 -9.48 4.46
CA VAL A 161 0.45 -10.52 3.87
C VAL A 161 1.29 -11.78 3.60
N ASN A 162 0.82 -12.92 4.12
CA ASN A 162 1.38 -14.29 4.01
C ASN A 162 2.73 -14.51 4.67
#